data_AF-A0A0N0JU38-F1
#
_entry.id   AF-A0A0N0JU38-F1
#
_cell.length_a   1.000
_cell.length_b   1.000
_cell.length_c   1.000
_cell.angle_alpha   90.00
_cell.angle_beta   90.00
_cell.angle_gamma   90.00
#
_symmetry.space_group_name_H-M   'P 1'
#
loop_
_entity.id
_entity.type
_entity.pdbx_description
1 polymer ?
#
loop_
_entity_poly.entity_id
_entity_poly.type
_entity_poly.pdbx_seq_one_letter_code
_entity_poly.pdbx_strand_id
1 'polypeptide(L)'
;MAMIRDNLAHLDALHAAGATWVDIAASLASQGVHHGSGAPLTGRQLTGLIASVRRQARQREARTAKRLARPDLPKVAAARLQLSPDLAVRRSMPTPLSLATEEDLRREALASLDSLLKKEDR
;
A
#
# COMPACT_ATOMS: atom_id res chain seq x y z
N MET A 1 -4.26 -6.75 2.45
CA MET A 1 -5.21 -6.49 3.57
C MET A 1 -6.64 -6.24 3.10
N ALA A 2 -6.90 -5.44 2.05
CA ALA A 2 -8.27 -5.15 1.57
C ALA A 2 -9.05 -6.44 1.24
N MET A 3 -8.46 -7.35 0.46
CA MET A 3 -9.07 -8.62 0.09
C MET A 3 -9.60 -9.47 1.26
N ILE A 4 -8.84 -9.61 2.36
CA ILE A 4 -9.28 -10.38 3.55
C ILE A 4 -10.45 -9.68 4.25
N ARG A 5 -10.44 -8.35 4.28
CA ARG A 5 -11.55 -7.56 4.84
C ARG A 5 -12.81 -7.73 4.01
N ASP A 6 -12.69 -7.67 2.70
CA ASP A 6 -13.83 -7.72 1.77
C ASP A 6 -14.44 -9.14 1.69
N ASN A 7 -13.64 -10.18 1.93
CA ASN A 7 -14.07 -11.58 1.87
C ASN A 7 -14.23 -12.26 3.24
N LEU A 8 -14.25 -11.49 4.34
CA LEU A 8 -14.28 -12.05 5.70
C LEU A 8 -15.48 -13.00 5.92
N ALA A 9 -16.65 -12.65 5.38
CA ALA A 9 -17.85 -13.49 5.47
C ALA A 9 -17.68 -14.86 4.77
N HIS A 10 -17.03 -14.89 3.61
CA HIS A 10 -16.76 -16.14 2.89
C HIS A 10 -15.74 -17.00 3.62
N LEU A 11 -14.70 -16.39 4.19
CA LEU A 11 -13.69 -17.10 4.98
C LEU A 11 -14.30 -17.73 6.25
N ASP A 12 -15.20 -17.00 6.91
CA ASP A 12 -15.94 -17.52 8.06
C ASP A 12 -16.90 -18.67 7.66
N ALA A 13 -17.54 -18.58 6.49
CA ALA A 13 -18.39 -19.66 5.97
C ALA A 13 -17.59 -20.93 5.66
N LEU A 14 -16.40 -20.80 5.07
CA LEU A 14 -15.51 -21.94 4.82
C LEU A 14 -15.06 -22.61 6.11
N HIS A 15 -14.71 -21.82 7.12
CA HIS A 15 -14.35 -22.36 8.43
C HIS A 15 -15.56 -23.03 9.13
N ALA A 16 -16.75 -22.45 9.02
CA ALA A 16 -17.99 -23.05 9.53
C ALA A 16 -18.35 -24.36 8.81
N ALA A 17 -18.00 -24.48 7.53
CA ALA A 17 -18.13 -25.71 6.75
C ALA A 17 -17.06 -26.78 7.09
N GLY A 18 -16.14 -26.49 8.02
CA GLY A 18 -15.15 -27.43 8.54
C GLY A 18 -13.73 -27.28 7.99
N ALA A 19 -13.46 -26.30 7.12
CA ALA A 19 -12.10 -26.05 6.65
C ALA A 19 -11.25 -25.43 7.76
N THR A 20 -10.01 -25.91 7.93
CA THR A 20 -9.11 -25.31 8.93
C THR A 20 -8.52 -24.00 8.41
N TRP A 21 -8.15 -23.09 9.31
CA TRP A 21 -7.45 -21.86 8.92
C TRP A 21 -6.12 -22.10 8.19
N VAL A 22 -5.50 -23.25 8.41
CA VAL A 22 -4.26 -23.64 7.72
C VAL A 22 -4.57 -23.97 6.25
N ASP A 23 -5.60 -24.76 6.00
CA ASP A 23 -6.01 -25.14 4.64
C ASP A 23 -6.49 -23.92 3.85
N ILE A 24 -7.26 -23.05 4.50
CA ILE A 24 -7.72 -21.79 3.91
C ILE A 24 -6.51 -20.91 3.56
N ALA A 25 -5.52 -20.79 4.46
CA ALA A 25 -4.33 -20.00 4.19
C ALA A 25 -3.48 -20.60 3.05
N ALA A 26 -3.36 -21.92 2.98
CA ALA A 26 -2.67 -22.61 1.89
C ALA A 26 -3.38 -22.40 0.55
N SER A 27 -4.71 -22.50 0.53
CA SER A 27 -5.52 -22.21 -0.66
C SER A 27 -5.35 -20.76 -1.11
N LEU A 28 -5.39 -19.80 -0.18
CA LEU A 28 -5.12 -18.39 -0.48
C LEU A 28 -3.71 -18.19 -1.04
N ALA A 29 -2.70 -18.85 -0.48
CA ALA A 29 -1.33 -18.78 -0.99
C ALA A 29 -1.22 -19.35 -2.41
N SER A 30 -1.93 -20.44 -2.74
CA SER A 30 -1.99 -20.99 -4.11
C SER A 30 -2.65 -20.05 -5.13
N GLN A 31 -3.52 -19.16 -4.65
CA GLN A 31 -4.15 -18.10 -5.46
C GLN A 31 -3.26 -16.84 -5.58
N GLY A 32 -2.01 -16.90 -5.09
CA GLY A 32 -1.07 -15.78 -5.14
C GLY A 32 -1.23 -14.77 -4.01
N VAL A 33 -1.98 -15.09 -2.95
CA VAL A 33 -2.09 -14.22 -1.77
C VAL A 33 -0.87 -14.41 -0.89
N HIS A 34 0.05 -13.46 -0.99
CA HIS A 34 1.27 -13.44 -0.21
C HIS A 34 1.26 -12.34 0.86
N HIS A 35 2.09 -12.55 1.88
CA HIS A 35 2.45 -11.52 2.84
C HIS A 35 3.25 -10.40 2.13
N GLY A 36 3.35 -9.21 2.75
CA GLY A 36 4.07 -8.07 2.18
C GLY A 36 5.56 -8.33 1.91
N SER A 37 6.12 -9.40 2.48
CA SER A 37 7.49 -9.88 2.23
C SER A 37 7.59 -10.92 1.10
N GLY A 38 6.50 -11.21 0.38
CA GLY A 38 6.43 -12.25 -0.65
C GLY A 38 6.28 -13.68 -0.14
N ALA A 39 6.37 -13.91 1.17
CA ALA A 39 6.16 -15.22 1.77
C ALA A 39 4.67 -15.65 1.68
N PRO A 40 4.36 -16.96 1.56
CA PRO A 40 2.99 -17.44 1.60
C PRO A 40 2.34 -17.14 2.96
N LEU A 41 1.03 -16.90 2.93
CA LEU A 41 0.27 -16.66 4.14
C LEU A 41 0.16 -17.94 4.97
N THR A 42 0.48 -17.87 6.26
CA THR A 42 0.31 -19.01 7.18
C THR A 42 -1.04 -18.95 7.91
N GLY A 43 -1.53 -20.09 8.41
CA GLY A 43 -2.78 -20.15 9.18
C GLY A 43 -2.78 -19.22 10.40
N ARG A 44 -1.68 -19.17 11.16
CA ARG A 44 -1.53 -18.26 12.32
C ARG A 44 -1.61 -16.79 11.92
N GLN A 45 -0.99 -16.42 10.80
CA GLN A 45 -1.07 -15.06 10.26
C GLN A 45 -2.49 -14.73 9.79
N LEU A 46 -3.17 -15.66 9.13
CA LEU A 46 -4.57 -15.49 8.72
C LEU A 46 -5.49 -15.25 9.93
N THR A 47 -5.39 -16.07 10.98
CA THR A 47 -6.18 -15.87 12.21
C THR A 47 -5.91 -14.50 12.84
N GLY A 48 -4.65 -14.08 12.90
CA GLY A 48 -4.26 -12.76 13.41
C GLY A 48 -4.84 -11.62 12.58
N LEU A 49 -4.83 -11.75 11.25
CA LEU A 49 -5.43 -10.78 10.34
C LEU A 49 -6.95 -10.68 10.53
N ILE A 50 -7.64 -11.82 10.64
CA ILE A 50 -9.09 -11.85 10.91
C ILE A 50 -9.41 -11.16 12.24
N ALA A 51 -8.69 -11.48 13.31
CA ALA A 51 -8.87 -10.84 14.61
C ALA A 51 -8.64 -9.32 14.54
N SER A 52 -7.61 -8.89 13.83
CA SER A 52 -7.31 -7.47 13.61
C SER A 52 -8.42 -6.77 12.82
N VAL A 53 -8.91 -7.38 11.74
CA VAL A 53 -10.02 -6.83 10.93
C VAL A 53 -11.29 -6.70 11.78
N ARG A 54 -11.65 -7.73 12.55
CA ARG A 54 -12.81 -7.68 13.48
C ARG A 54 -12.66 -6.56 14.51
N ARG A 55 -11.47 -6.41 15.10
CA ARG A 55 -11.18 -5.32 16.03
C ARG A 55 -11.32 -3.96 15.35
N GLN A 56 -10.81 -3.79 14.14
CA GLN A 56 -10.91 -2.55 13.38
C GLN A 56 -12.37 -2.22 13.04
N ALA A 57 -13.19 -3.20 12.66
CA ALA A 57 -14.62 -3.01 12.38
C ALA A 57 -15.35 -2.49 13.62
N ARG A 58 -15.20 -3.16 14.78
CA ARG A 58 -15.78 -2.72 16.05
C ARG A 58 -15.34 -1.32 16.46
N GLN A 59 -14.06 -0.99 16.26
CA GLN A 59 -13.55 0.34 16.57
C GLN A 59 -14.11 1.41 15.64
N ARG A 60 -14.32 1.09 14.35
CA ARG A 60 -14.96 1.99 13.39
C ARG A 60 -16.42 2.24 13.78
N GLU A 61 -17.16 1.19 14.09
CA GLU A 61 -18.56 1.27 14.57
C GLU A 61 -18.68 2.09 15.85
N ALA A 62 -17.80 1.87 16.83
CA ALA A 62 -17.78 2.67 18.05
C ALA A 62 -17.48 4.15 17.78
N ARG A 63 -16.57 4.44 16.85
CA ARG A 63 -16.25 5.83 16.45
C ARG A 63 -17.40 6.48 15.70
N THR A 64 -18.07 5.76 14.79
CA THR A 64 -19.23 6.30 14.06
C THR A 64 -20.40 6.52 15.00
N ALA A 65 -20.69 5.59 15.91
CA ALA A 65 -21.71 5.76 16.94
C ALA A 65 -21.44 6.97 17.83
N LYS A 66 -20.20 7.13 18.32
CA LYS A 66 -19.80 8.30 19.12
C LYS A 66 -19.94 9.62 18.35
N ARG A 67 -19.63 9.63 17.05
CA ARG A 67 -19.81 10.83 16.20
C ARG A 67 -21.27 11.15 15.95
N LEU A 68 -22.12 10.14 15.74
CA LEU A 68 -23.56 10.32 15.53
C LEU A 68 -24.28 10.78 16.80
N ALA A 69 -23.78 10.38 17.97
CA ALA A 69 -24.33 10.78 19.27
C ALA A 69 -23.93 12.21 19.70
N ARG A 70 -23.01 12.87 18.97
CA ARG A 70 -22.57 14.24 19.29
C ARG A 70 -23.59 15.27 18.83
N PRO A 71 -24.22 16.03 19.75
CA PRO A 71 -25.24 17.03 19.39
C PRO A 71 -24.64 18.29 18.74
N ASP A 72 -23.36 18.55 18.98
CA ASP A 72 -22.57 19.67 18.48
C ASP A 72 -22.11 19.49 17.03
N LEU A 73 -22.17 18.26 16.49
CA LEU A 73 -21.69 17.97 15.16
C LEU A 73 -22.82 18.19 14.13
N PRO A 74 -22.65 19.09 13.14
CA PRO A 74 -23.64 19.24 12.09
C PRO A 74 -23.79 17.91 11.35
N LYS A 75 -25.03 17.43 11.19
CA LYS A 75 -25.38 16.28 10.35
C LYS A 75 -25.20 16.65 8.87
N VAL A 76 -23.96 16.84 8.44
CA VAL A 76 -23.64 17.10 7.04
C VAL A 76 -23.84 15.80 6.27
N ALA A 77 -24.84 15.77 5.39
CA ALA A 77 -24.98 14.71 4.39
C ALA A 77 -23.65 14.59 3.64
N ALA A 78 -23.13 13.36 3.49
CA ALA A 78 -21.77 13.05 3.03
C ALA A 78 -21.24 14.05 1.99
N ALA A 79 -20.47 15.05 2.46
CA ALA A 79 -19.89 16.03 1.57
C ALA A 79 -18.90 15.29 0.67
N ARG A 80 -19.17 15.26 -0.65
CA ARG A 80 -18.22 14.76 -1.63
C ARG A 80 -16.99 15.65 -1.55
N LEU A 81 -15.92 15.12 -0.98
CA LEU A 81 -14.61 15.77 -1.00
C LEU A 81 -14.20 15.92 -2.46
N GLN A 82 -14.13 17.17 -2.93
CA GLN A 82 -13.57 17.49 -4.23
C GLN A 82 -12.13 17.94 -4.06
N LEU A 83 -11.30 17.61 -5.04
CA LEU A 83 -9.94 18.14 -5.08
C LEU A 83 -10.00 19.66 -5.25
N SER A 84 -9.04 20.36 -4.65
CA SER A 84 -8.82 21.78 -4.93
C SER A 84 -8.65 21.98 -6.44
N PRO A 85 -9.13 23.08 -7.04
CA PRO A 85 -9.03 23.33 -8.48
C PRO A 85 -7.61 23.16 -9.02
N ASP A 86 -6.60 23.57 -8.25
CA ASP A 86 -5.17 23.42 -8.59
C ASP A 86 -4.74 21.95 -8.77
N LEU A 87 -5.30 21.05 -7.97
CA LEU A 87 -5.02 19.61 -8.01
C LEU A 87 -5.96 18.84 -8.96
N ALA A 88 -7.08 19.45 -9.35
CA ALA A 88 -8.01 18.86 -10.31
C ALA A 88 -7.49 18.95 -11.75
N VAL A 89 -6.59 19.90 -12.03
CA VAL A 89 -5.90 20.00 -13.32
C VAL A 89 -4.93 18.84 -13.44
N ARG A 90 -5.19 17.92 -14.38
CA ARG A 90 -4.21 16.89 -14.76
C ARG A 90 -3.01 17.59 -15.36
N ARG A 91 -1.93 17.71 -14.59
CA ARG A 91 -0.63 18.14 -15.10
C ARG A 91 -0.21 17.15 -16.18
N SER A 92 0.03 17.63 -17.40
CA SER A 92 0.69 16.83 -18.43
C SER A 92 1.99 16.30 -17.82
N MET A 93 2.22 14.98 -17.90
CA MET A 93 3.50 14.43 -17.45
C MET A 93 4.60 15.20 -18.19
N PRO A 94 5.56 15.80 -17.46
CA PRO A 94 6.72 16.36 -18.13
C PRO A 94 7.34 15.23 -18.95
N THR A 95 7.64 15.52 -20.22
CA THR A 95 8.44 14.63 -21.06
C THR A 95 9.63 14.17 -20.24
N PRO A 96 9.90 12.86 -20.13
CA PRO A 96 11.02 12.39 -19.32
C PRO A 96 12.27 13.11 -19.82
N LEU A 97 12.83 13.95 -18.97
CA LEU A 97 14.14 14.54 -19.23
C LEU A 97 15.08 13.35 -19.36
N SER A 98 15.78 13.28 -20.48
CA SER A 98 16.88 12.34 -20.65
C SER A 98 17.95 12.71 -19.65
N LEU A 99 17.83 12.19 -18.43
CA LEU A 99 18.86 12.33 -17.42
C LEU A 99 20.10 11.64 -17.96
N ALA A 100 21.25 12.32 -17.85
CA ALA A 100 22.54 11.71 -18.17
C ALA A 100 22.63 10.36 -17.43
N THR A 101 23.01 9.32 -18.16
CA THR A 101 23.18 8.01 -17.54
C THR A 101 24.39 8.06 -16.61
N GLU A 102 24.46 7.12 -15.66
CA GLU A 102 25.61 7.02 -14.76
C GLU A 102 26.94 6.95 -15.53
N GLU A 103 26.94 6.30 -16.70
CA GLU A 103 28.11 6.18 -17.56
C GLU A 103 28.54 7.51 -18.19
N ASP A 104 27.59 8.37 -18.53
CA ASP A 104 27.88 9.71 -19.06
C ASP A 104 28.58 10.57 -18.00
N LEU A 105 28.10 10.51 -16.76
CA LEU A 105 28.70 11.22 -15.62
C LEU A 105 30.12 10.72 -15.31
N ARG A 106 30.36 9.40 -15.41
CA ARG A 106 31.70 8.82 -15.21
C ARG A 106 32.70 9.31 -16.26
N ARG A 107 32.29 9.37 -17.54
CA ARG A 107 33.17 9.86 -18.62
C ARG A 107 33.51 11.34 -18.46
N GLU A 108 32.53 12.16 -18.08
CA GLU A 108 32.76 13.59 -17.85
C GLU A 108 33.71 13.83 -16.68
N ALA A 109 33.52 13.10 -15.57
CA ALA A 109 34.43 13.14 -14.43
C ALA A 109 35.86 12.72 -14.81
N LEU A 110 36.03 11.67 -15.60
CA LEU A 110 37.35 11.21 -16.03
C LEU A 110 38.03 12.21 -16.98
N ALA A 111 37.29 12.81 -17.91
CA ALA A 111 37.80 13.86 -18.79
C ALA A 111 38.23 15.12 -18.01
N SER A 112 37.54 15.45 -16.91
CA SER A 112 37.94 16.56 -16.04
C SER A 112 39.29 16.30 -15.34
N LEU A 113 39.57 15.05 -14.97
CA LEU A 113 40.81 14.63 -14.31
C LEU A 113 42.00 14.56 -15.27
N ASP A 114 41.78 14.23 -16.55
CA ASP A 114 42.82 14.19 -17.58
C ASP A 114 43.58 15.51 -17.72
N SER A 115 42.90 16.64 -17.49
CA SER A 115 43.50 17.97 -17.51
C SER A 115 44.45 18.26 -16.35
N LEU A 116 44.27 17.57 -15.22
CA LEU A 116 45.11 17.66 -14.02
C LEU A 116 46.33 16.73 -14.15
N LEU A 117 46.12 15.50 -14.64
CA LEU A 117 47.18 14.51 -14.81
C LEU A 117 48.22 14.95 -15.85
N LYS A 118 47.81 15.58 -16.95
CA LYS A 118 48.75 16.11 -17.97
C LYS A 118 49.57 17.32 -17.52
N LYS A 119 49.25 17.91 -16.36
CA LYS A 119 49.98 19.07 -15.81
C LYS A 119 51.19 18.67 -14.97
N GLU A 120 51.34 17.40 -14.62
CA GLU A 120 52.45 16.90 -13.78
C GLU A 120 53.68 16.43 -14.57
N ASP A 121 53.61 16.34 -15.91
CA ASP A 121 54.72 15.93 -16.78
C ASP A 121 55.52 17.12 -17.39
N ARG A 122 55.68 18.24 -16.68
CA ARG A 122 56.50 19.37 -17.14
C ARG A 122 57.36 20.02 -16.07
#